data_AF-A0A1W9NAN4-F1
#
_entry.id   AF-A0A1W9NAN4-F1
#
_cell.length_a   1.000
_cell.length_b   1.000
_cell.length_c   1.000
_cell.angle_alpha   90.00
_cell.angle_beta   90.00
_cell.angle_gamma   90.00
#
_symmetry.space_group_name_H-M   'P 1'
#
loop_
_entity.id
_entity.type
_entity.pdbx_description
1 polymer ?
#
loop_
_entity_poly.entity_id
_entity_poly.type
_entity_poly.pdbx_seq_one_letter_code
_entity_poly.pdbx_strand_id
1 'polypeptide(L)' 'MKQTFNDLTQEELTAKREELIGKLKNLRFEMVLGHVDNPMEKRNLRRQIARLNTMINEYNIGIRKA' A
#
# COMPACT_ATOMS: atom_id res chain seq x y z
N MET A 1 6.28 8.38 8.59
CA MET A 1 6.46 7.25 9.54
C MET A 1 6.57 5.94 8.77
N LYS A 2 7.47 5.04 9.18
CA LYS A 2 7.58 3.70 8.59
C LYS A 2 6.42 2.86 9.14
N GLN A 3 5.35 2.66 8.37
CA GLN A 3 4.42 1.58 8.69
C GLN A 3 5.17 0.27 8.53
N THR A 4 5.37 -0.43 9.63
CA THR A 4 5.89 -1.79 9.72
C THR A 4 4.71 -2.73 9.47
N PHE A 5 4.81 -3.54 8.41
CA PHE A 5 3.83 -4.57 8.08
C PHE A 5 4.41 -5.97 8.37
N ASN A 6 5.38 -6.06 9.28
CA ASN A 6 6.13 -7.28 9.54
C ASN A 6 5.32 -8.36 10.27
N ASP A 7 4.24 -7.96 10.95
CA ASP A 7 3.44 -8.85 11.79
C ASP A 7 2.15 -9.35 11.10
N LEU A 8 1.91 -8.95 9.84
CA LEU A 8 0.70 -9.31 9.10
C LEU A 8 0.88 -10.64 8.35
N THR A 9 -0.16 -11.46 8.37
CA THR A 9 -0.23 -12.68 7.57
C THR A 9 -0.32 -12.37 6.07
N GLN A 10 -0.03 -13.36 5.21
CA GLN A 10 -0.05 -13.17 3.76
C GLN A 10 -1.41 -12.68 3.25
N GLU A 11 -2.51 -13.15 3.84
CA GLU A 11 -3.88 -12.74 3.51
C GLU A 11 -4.20 -11.31 3.98
N GLU A 12 -3.72 -10.91 5.15
CA GLU A 12 -3.90 -9.54 5.63
C GLU A 12 -3.08 -8.54 4.80
N LEU A 13 -1.91 -8.95 4.30
CA LEU A 13 -1.08 -8.13 3.41
C LEU A 13 -1.78 -7.89 2.07
N THR A 14 -2.45 -8.89 1.49
CA THR A 14 -3.20 -8.74 0.25
C THR A 14 -4.45 -7.88 0.46
N ALA A 15 -5.20 -8.09 1.54
CA ALA A 15 -6.36 -7.27 1.89
C ALA A 15 -5.97 -5.78 2.06
N LYS A 16 -4.89 -5.52 2.80
CA LYS A 16 -4.40 -4.14 3.04
C LYS A 16 -3.88 -3.49 1.75
N ARG A 17 -3.28 -4.27 0.86
CA ARG A 17 -2.87 -3.79 -0.47
C ARG A 17 -4.07 -3.30 -1.27
N GLU A 18 -5.17 -4.07 -1.29
CA GLU A 18 -6.38 -3.68 -2.01
C GLU A 18 -7.02 -2.42 -1.45
N GLU A 19 -7.08 -2.30 -0.12
CA GLU A 19 -7.55 -1.09 0.55
C GLU A 19 -6.75 0.16 0.13
N LEU A 20 -5.41 0.06 0.14
CA LEU A 20 -4.53 1.17 -0.26
C LEU A 20 -4.65 1.52 -1.74
N ILE A 21 -4.90 0.52 -2.61
CA ILE A 21 -5.17 0.76 -4.03
C ILE A 21 -6.49 1.53 -4.19
N GLY A 22 -7.53 1.17 -3.44
CA GLY A 22 -8.79 1.90 -3.39
C GLY A 22 -8.59 3.36 -2.99
N LYS A 23 -7.86 3.60 -1.89
CA LYS A 23 -7.51 4.96 -1.44
C LYS A 23 -6.72 5.74 -2.49
N LEU A 24 -5.78 5.10 -3.18
CA LEU A 24 -5.01 5.74 -4.26
C LEU A 24 -5.90 6.11 -5.45
N LYS A 25 -6.94 5.32 -5.77
CA LYS A 25 -7.91 5.65 -6.82
C LYS A 25 -8.73 6.88 -6.42
N ASN A 26 -9.27 6.90 -5.20
CA ASN A 26 -10.04 8.04 -4.69
C ASN A 26 -9.21 9.34 -4.71
N LEU A 27 -7.98 9.28 -4.21
CA LEU A 27 -7.07 10.42 -4.25
C LEU A 27 -6.77 10.88 -5.70
N ARG A 28 -6.68 9.96 -6.67
CA ARG A 28 -6.54 10.36 -8.09
C ARG A 28 -7.80 11.05 -8.61
N PHE A 29 -8.99 10.62 -8.21
CA PHE A 29 -10.22 11.29 -8.58
C PHE A 29 -10.29 12.70 -7.98
N GLU A 30 -9.96 12.86 -6.71
CA GLU A 30 -9.86 14.17 -6.04
C GLU A 30 -8.83 15.08 -6.74
N MET A 31 -7.71 14.52 -7.22
CA MET A 31 -6.75 15.25 -8.04
C MET A 31 -7.30 15.76 -9.36
N VAL A 32 -8.17 14.98 -10.01
CA VAL A 32 -8.82 15.41 -11.26
C VAL A 32 -9.86 16.49 -10.98
N LEU A 33 -10.57 16.40 -9.85
CA LEU A 33 -11.56 17.38 -9.41
C LEU A 33 -10.93 18.70 -8.91
N GLY A 34 -9.60 18.72 -8.66
CA GLY A 34 -8.88 19.91 -8.21
C GLY A 34 -8.97 20.17 -6.70
N HIS A 35 -9.61 19.29 -5.94
CA HIS A 35 -9.75 19.36 -4.48
C HIS A 35 -8.74 18.44 -3.79
N VAL A 36 -7.45 18.74 -3.94
CA VAL A 36 -6.38 17.95 -3.32
C VAL A 36 -5.88 18.66 -2.11
N ASP A 37 -6.24 18.16 -0.94
CA ASP A 37 -5.75 18.70 0.32
C ASP A 37 -4.26 18.42 0.50
N ASN A 38 -3.79 17.23 0.11
CA ASN A 38 -2.39 16.84 0.32
C ASN A 38 -1.77 16.00 -0.82
N PRO A 39 -1.04 16.65 -1.75
CA PRO A 39 -0.36 15.96 -2.86
C PRO A 39 0.71 14.95 -2.40
N MET A 40 1.26 15.11 -1.20
CA MET A 40 2.29 14.21 -0.66
C MET A 40 1.73 12.84 -0.27
N GLU A 41 0.43 12.73 0.00
CA GLU A 41 -0.21 11.47 0.33
C GLU A 41 -0.14 10.46 -0.81
N LYS A 42 -0.25 10.93 -2.06
CA LYS A 42 -0.06 10.08 -3.25
C LYS A 42 1.28 9.38 -3.24
N ARG A 43 2.34 10.11 -2.88
CA ARG A 43 3.70 9.55 -2.80
C ARG A 43 3.81 8.54 -1.67
N ASN A 44 3.18 8.82 -0.53
CA ASN A 44 3.18 7.92 0.62
C ASN A 44 2.41 6.63 0.34
N LEU A 45 1.20 6.73 -0.24
CA LEU A 45 0.37 5.58 -0.65
C LEU A 45 1.10 4.70 -1.67
N ARG A 46 1.72 5.28 -2.71
CA ARG A 46 2.52 4.52 -3.69
C ARG A 46 3.65 3.74 -3.03
N ARG A 47 4.36 4.36 -2.08
CA ARG A 47 5.46 3.71 -1.34
C ARG A 47 4.96 2.59 -0.44
N GLN A 48 3.80 2.76 0.20
CA GLN A 48 3.21 1.72 1.04
C GLN A 48 2.78 0.51 0.20
N ILE A 49 2.10 0.74 -0.94
CA ILE A 49 1.72 -0.33 -1.87
C ILE A 49 2.96 -1.09 -2.37
N ALA A 50 4.02 -0.36 -2.75
CA ALA A 50 5.27 -0.99 -3.20
C ALA A 50 5.87 -1.89 -2.11
N ARG A 51 5.90 -1.44 -0.85
CA ARG A 51 6.39 -2.24 0.28
C ARG A 51 5.53 -3.49 0.52
N LEU A 52 4.22 -3.37 0.47
CA LEU A 52 3.32 -4.53 0.62
C LEU A 52 3.55 -5.55 -0.50
N ASN A 53 3.68 -5.10 -1.75
CA ASN A 53 4.00 -5.98 -2.88
C ASN A 53 5.34 -6.69 -2.69
N THR A 54 6.36 -5.98 -2.18
CA THR A 54 7.66 -6.59 -1.88
C THR A 54 7.51 -7.68 -0.81
N MET A 55 6.78 -7.43 0.28
CA MET A 55 6.57 -8.44 1.33
C MET A 55 5.80 -9.65 0.81
N ILE A 56 4.72 -9.44 0.06
CA ILE A 56 3.95 -10.53 -0.58
C ILE A 56 4.88 -11.38 -1.46
N ASN A 57 5.77 -10.74 -2.23
CA ASN A 57 6.75 -11.44 -3.05
C ASN A 57 7.81 -12.18 -2.22
N GLU A 58 8.27 -11.61 -1.09
CA GLU A 58 9.18 -12.28 -0.16
C GLU A 58 8.56 -13.54 0.46
N TYR A 59 7.25 -13.53 0.77
CA TYR A 59 6.51 -14.73 1.19
C TYR A 59 6.42 -15.76 0.06
N ASN A 60 6.12 -15.34 -1.17
CA ASN A 60 6.04 -16.24 -2.33
C ASN A 60 7.37 -16.91 -2.67
N ILE A 61 8.49 -16.20 -2.52
CA ILE A 61 9.85 -16.73 -2.77
C ILE A 61 10.35 -17.55 -1.56
N GLY A 62 9.64 -17.55 -0.43
CA GLY A 62 10.03 -18.27 0.78
C GLY A 62 11.19 -17.64 1.56
N ILE A 63 11.49 -16.36 1.28
CA ILE A 63 12.51 -15.56 2.01
C ILE A 63 11.98 -15.24 3.41
N ARG A 64 10.69 -14.92 3.52
CA ARG A 64 9.97 -14.87 4.80
C ARG A 64 9.26 -16.20 5.00
N LYS A 65 9.73 -16.99 5.95
CA LYS A 65 8.97 -18.12 6.47
C LYS A 65 7.92 -17.59 7.44
N ALA A 66 6.68 -18.07 7.26
CA ALA A 66 5.60 -17.87 8.22
C ALA A 66 5.97 -18.44 9.60
#